data_AF-A0A4U9FBT6-F1
#
_entry.id   AF-A0A4U9FBT6-F1
#
_cell.length_a   1.000
_cell.length_b   1.000
_cell.length_c   1.000
_cell.angle_alpha   90.00
_cell.angle_beta   90.00
_cell.angle_gamma   90.00
#
_symmetry.space_group_name_H-M   'P 1'
#
loop_
_entity.id
_entity.type
_entity.pdbx_description
1 polymer ?
#
loop_
_entity_poly.entity_id
_entity_poly.type
_entity_poly.pdbx_seq_one_letter_code
_entity_poly.pdbx_strand_id
1 'polypeptide(L)'
;MPRQRKRSKEGPLWVMYPDLHDQVADKLEEVQLDFTFNPNDDGLTSRKSYDTNIMGRFACNNQNCTTTGWSSKKIAITIRQYSQDRYNARVYHQRCRKCKSLGEPTLDEESYIDRVSYRIKKWNGVEMDIPKWGRDEFKGPHERAFCEGCKDGHCREGSNKAVPTRRVTNNRGLKEITQKHEDAPEPHAH
;
A
#
# COMPACT_ATOMS: atom_id res chain seq x y z
N MET A 1 -21.57 -3.86 11.80
CA MET A 1 -21.70 -2.39 11.69
C MET A 1 -20.34 -1.80 11.35
N PRO A 2 -20.14 -1.15 10.19
CA PRO A 2 -18.90 -0.42 9.93
C PRO A 2 -18.80 0.74 10.94
N ARG A 3 -17.68 0.78 11.65
CA ARG A 3 -17.41 1.77 12.70
C ARG A 3 -17.26 3.13 12.02
N GLN A 4 -18.30 3.97 12.07
CA GLN A 4 -18.20 5.34 11.57
C GLN A 4 -17.07 6.05 12.32
N ARG A 5 -15.98 6.35 11.60
CA ARG A 5 -14.86 7.14 12.11
C ARG A 5 -15.42 8.52 12.47
N LYS A 6 -15.47 8.86 13.76
CA LYS A 6 -15.65 10.24 14.22
C LYS A 6 -14.62 11.10 13.48
N ARG A 7 -15.06 12.10 12.71
CA ARG A 7 -14.15 13.11 12.13
C ARG A 7 -13.35 13.69 13.30
N SER A 8 -12.04 13.46 13.30
CA SER A 8 -11.15 14.04 14.31
C SER A 8 -11.16 15.56 14.15
N LYS A 9 -11.04 16.29 15.27
CA LYS A 9 -10.76 17.75 15.23
C LYS A 9 -9.46 18.07 14.47
N GLU A 10 -8.60 17.08 14.37
CA GLU A 10 -7.37 17.07 13.60
C GLU A 10 -7.71 16.59 12.19
N GLY A 11 -7.26 17.27 11.14
CA GLY A 11 -7.62 17.02 9.73
C GLY A 11 -7.37 15.58 9.22
N PRO A 12 -7.42 15.36 7.89
CA PRO A 12 -7.22 14.03 7.35
C PRO A 12 -5.84 13.46 7.75
N LEU A 13 -5.76 12.15 8.01
CA LEU A 13 -4.54 11.46 8.44
C LEU A 13 -3.56 11.18 7.28
N TRP A 14 -3.99 11.51 6.07
CA TRP A 14 -3.28 11.37 4.82
C TRP A 14 -3.74 12.47 3.87
N VAL A 15 -2.93 12.75 2.86
CA VAL A 15 -3.21 13.68 1.77
C VAL A 15 -2.84 13.05 0.44
N MET A 16 -3.30 13.61 -0.68
CA MET A 16 -2.87 13.22 -2.03
C MET A 16 -2.34 14.45 -2.77
N TYR A 17 -1.53 14.22 -3.80
CA TYR A 17 -0.87 15.27 -4.57
C TYR A 17 -1.31 15.21 -6.04
N PRO A 18 -2.53 15.70 -6.38
CA PRO A 18 -2.99 15.76 -7.76
C PRO A 18 -2.12 16.67 -8.63
N ASP A 19 -1.51 17.71 -8.06
CA ASP A 19 -0.65 18.65 -8.78
C ASP A 19 0.65 18.02 -9.30
N LEU A 20 1.03 16.84 -8.79
CA LEU A 20 2.16 16.05 -9.29
C LEU A 20 1.73 15.03 -10.36
N HIS A 21 0.46 15.06 -10.79
CA HIS A 21 -0.07 14.11 -11.78
C HIS A 21 0.65 14.24 -13.12
N ASP A 22 0.79 15.45 -13.65
CA ASP A 22 1.34 15.68 -14.99
C ASP A 22 2.75 15.09 -15.10
N GLN A 23 3.59 15.28 -14.09
CA GLN A 23 4.95 14.71 -14.06
C GLN A 23 4.96 13.18 -13.95
N VAL A 24 3.95 12.59 -13.31
CA VAL A 24 3.77 11.13 -13.32
C VAL A 24 3.29 10.67 -14.69
N ALA A 25 2.36 11.39 -15.32
CA ALA A 25 1.84 11.10 -16.64
C ALA A 25 2.94 11.14 -17.70
N ASP A 26 3.82 12.15 -17.66
CA ASP A 26 4.98 12.27 -18.55
C ASP A 26 5.84 10.98 -18.51
N LYS A 27 6.14 10.46 -17.32
CA LYS A 27 6.90 9.20 -17.18
C LYS A 27 6.13 7.99 -17.67
N LEU A 28 4.80 7.99 -17.61
CA LEU A 28 3.98 6.88 -18.10
C LEU A 28 3.85 6.89 -19.62
N GLU A 29 3.79 8.08 -20.22
CA GLU A 29 3.72 8.27 -21.67
C GLU A 29 4.97 7.72 -22.39
N GLU A 30 6.16 7.81 -21.77
CA GLU A 30 7.41 7.18 -22.26
C GLU A 30 7.25 5.70 -22.66
N VAL A 31 6.31 5.01 -22.01
CA VAL A 31 6.02 3.59 -22.22
C VAL A 31 4.58 3.36 -22.69
N GLN A 32 3.97 4.37 -23.31
CA GLN A 32 2.63 4.34 -23.91
C GLN A 32 1.52 3.97 -22.91
N LEU A 33 1.67 4.37 -21.64
CA LEU A 33 0.63 4.25 -20.64
C LEU A 33 -0.04 5.60 -20.43
N ASP A 34 -1.35 5.65 -20.69
CA ASP A 34 -2.20 6.81 -20.40
C ASP A 34 -3.02 6.53 -19.15
N PHE A 35 -2.77 7.28 -18.08
CA PHE A 35 -3.43 7.14 -16.80
C PHE A 35 -3.94 8.49 -16.33
N THR A 36 -5.11 8.51 -15.69
CA THR A 36 -5.66 9.74 -15.11
C THR A 36 -5.70 9.68 -13.58
N PHE A 37 -5.53 10.83 -12.93
CA PHE A 37 -5.63 10.91 -11.48
C PHE A 37 -7.07 10.69 -10.99
N ASN A 38 -7.25 9.88 -9.96
CA ASN A 38 -8.52 9.63 -9.30
C ASN A 38 -8.63 10.47 -8.00
N PRO A 39 -9.47 11.52 -7.97
CA PRO A 39 -9.65 12.33 -6.75
C PRO A 39 -10.39 11.58 -5.64
N ASN A 40 -11.06 10.48 -5.97
CA ASN A 40 -11.83 9.69 -5.02
C ASN A 40 -10.97 8.56 -4.45
N ASP A 41 -10.53 8.74 -3.21
CA ASP A 41 -9.74 7.75 -2.50
C ASP A 41 -10.63 6.67 -1.83
N ASP A 42 -10.88 5.60 -2.57
CA ASP A 42 -11.69 4.47 -2.13
C ASP A 42 -10.92 3.14 -2.22
N GLY A 43 -10.66 2.53 -1.07
CA GLY A 43 -9.99 1.23 -1.02
C GLY A 43 -10.83 0.08 -1.59
N LEU A 44 -12.16 0.18 -1.57
CA LEU A 44 -13.07 -0.92 -1.96
C LEU A 44 -13.16 -1.09 -3.47
N THR A 45 -13.12 0.01 -4.22
CA THR A 45 -13.15 0.01 -5.69
C THR A 45 -11.76 -0.11 -6.33
N SER A 46 -10.69 -0.07 -5.52
CA SER A 46 -9.34 -0.28 -6.02
C SER A 46 -9.12 -1.71 -6.49
N ARG A 47 -8.59 -1.88 -7.71
CA ARG A 47 -8.27 -3.20 -8.29
C ARG A 47 -6.93 -3.72 -7.78
N LYS A 48 -5.97 -2.82 -7.59
CA LYS A 48 -4.65 -3.11 -7.05
C LYS A 48 -4.26 -2.02 -6.06
N SER A 49 -3.56 -2.40 -5.01
CA SER A 49 -2.94 -1.48 -4.06
C SER A 49 -1.52 -1.94 -3.74
N TYR A 50 -0.64 -0.98 -3.43
CA TYR A 50 0.74 -1.27 -3.08
C TYR A 50 1.27 -0.26 -2.07
N ASP A 51 1.71 -0.79 -0.93
CA ASP A 51 2.32 0.00 0.14
C ASP A 51 3.83 0.10 -0.05
N THR A 52 4.31 1.34 -0.01
CA THR A 52 5.73 1.68 -0.17
C THR A 52 6.02 2.97 0.60
N ASN A 53 7.21 3.52 0.38
CA ASN A 53 7.66 4.76 0.98
C ASN A 53 8.36 5.64 -0.05
N ILE A 54 8.37 6.94 0.25
CA ILE A 54 9.06 8.00 -0.47
C ILE A 54 9.87 8.84 0.52
N MET A 55 10.75 9.67 -0.02
CA MET A 55 11.53 10.63 0.74
C MET A 55 10.75 11.93 0.98
N GLY A 56 11.09 12.62 2.07
CA GLY A 56 10.53 13.94 2.35
C GLY A 56 10.74 14.38 3.79
N ARG A 57 10.01 15.42 4.17
CA ARG A 57 10.05 16.05 5.48
C ARG A 57 8.63 16.33 5.97
N PHE A 58 8.52 16.68 7.25
CA PHE A 58 7.28 17.17 7.83
C PHE A 58 7.51 18.51 8.51
N ALA A 59 6.55 19.42 8.37
CA ALA A 59 6.44 20.64 9.17
C ALA A 59 5.42 20.45 10.30
N CYS A 60 5.66 21.00 11.49
CA CYS A 60 4.66 20.94 12.55
C CYS A 60 3.61 22.04 12.37
N ASN A 61 2.33 21.65 12.27
CA ASN A 61 1.24 22.63 12.08
C ASN A 61 0.80 23.32 13.38
N ASN A 62 1.38 22.97 14.52
CA ASN A 62 1.07 23.61 15.80
C ASN A 62 2.00 24.81 16.01
N GLN A 63 1.45 26.02 15.90
CA GLN A 63 2.17 27.28 16.06
C GLN A 63 2.81 27.46 17.45
N ASN A 64 2.28 26.76 18.48
CA ASN A 64 2.82 26.77 19.83
C ASN A 64 3.94 25.71 20.02
N CYS A 65 4.22 24.92 18.99
CA CYS A 65 5.27 23.91 19.04
C CYS A 65 6.60 24.52 18.57
N THR A 66 7.65 24.35 19.36
CA THR A 66 8.99 24.82 19.00
C THR A 66 9.69 23.95 17.94
N THR A 67 9.04 22.89 17.47
CA THR A 67 9.60 22.01 16.43
C THR A 67 9.31 22.61 15.06
N THR A 68 10.34 23.04 14.35
CA THR A 68 10.20 23.63 12.99
C THR A 68 9.83 22.59 11.94
N GLY A 69 10.36 21.37 12.07
CA GLY A 69 10.06 20.25 11.19
C GLY A 69 11.03 19.10 11.41
N TRP A 70 10.77 17.95 10.80
CA TRP A 70 11.66 16.79 10.87
C TRP A 70 11.76 16.10 9.52
N SER A 71 12.96 15.65 9.18
CA SER A 71 13.14 14.77 8.02
C SER A 71 12.53 13.41 8.33
N SER A 72 11.69 12.94 7.42
CA SER A 72 11.25 11.56 7.42
C SER A 72 11.88 10.89 6.23
N LYS A 73 12.98 10.17 6.46
CA LYS A 73 13.54 9.30 5.41
C LYS A 73 12.56 8.19 4.98
N LYS A 74 11.34 8.12 5.52
CA LYS A 74 10.31 7.12 5.23
C LYS A 74 8.92 7.73 5.40
N ILE A 75 8.43 8.42 4.38
CA ILE A 75 7.00 8.80 4.31
C ILE A 75 6.25 7.61 3.72
N ALA A 76 5.32 7.03 4.48
CA ALA A 76 4.52 5.91 4.01
C ALA A 76 3.53 6.38 2.96
N ILE A 77 3.38 5.61 1.87
CA ILE A 77 2.38 5.87 0.84
C ILE A 77 1.68 4.57 0.44
N THR A 78 0.42 4.70 0.02
CA THR A 78 -0.34 3.62 -0.62
C THR A 78 -0.73 4.07 -2.02
N ILE A 79 -0.19 3.39 -3.02
CA ILE A 79 -0.55 3.61 -4.43
C ILE A 79 -1.72 2.68 -4.75
N ARG A 80 -2.73 3.19 -5.47
CA ARG A 80 -3.90 2.42 -5.89
C ARG A 80 -4.16 2.59 -7.38
N GLN A 81 -4.56 1.50 -8.02
CA GLN A 81 -5.09 1.48 -9.39
C GLN A 81 -6.56 1.10 -9.35
N TYR A 82 -7.35 1.78 -10.18
CA TYR A 82 -8.79 1.61 -10.34
C TYR A 82 -9.11 1.12 -11.76
N SER A 83 -10.38 0.94 -12.09
CA SER A 83 -10.83 0.75 -13.48
C SER A 83 -10.57 1.99 -14.34
N GLN A 84 -10.58 1.81 -15.66
CA GLN A 84 -10.43 2.89 -16.66
C GLN A 84 -9.08 3.62 -16.55
N ASP A 85 -8.03 2.89 -16.21
CA ASP A 85 -6.65 3.42 -16.13
C ASP A 85 -6.54 4.67 -15.25
N ARG A 86 -7.18 4.55 -14.09
CA ARG A 86 -7.17 5.59 -13.05
C ARG A 86 -6.29 5.18 -11.90
N TYR A 87 -5.58 6.13 -11.30
CA TYR A 87 -4.76 5.88 -10.11
C TYR A 87 -4.86 7.00 -9.09
N ASN A 88 -4.49 6.71 -7.85
CA ASN A 88 -4.11 7.73 -6.89
C ASN A 88 -3.06 7.20 -5.91
N ALA A 89 -2.49 8.09 -5.10
CA ALA A 89 -1.54 7.73 -4.07
C ALA A 89 -1.84 8.51 -2.79
N ARG A 90 -2.12 7.77 -1.70
CA ARG A 90 -2.17 8.35 -0.35
C ARG A 90 -0.77 8.62 0.14
N VAL A 91 -0.57 9.77 0.75
CA VAL A 91 0.62 10.11 1.53
C VAL A 91 0.21 10.26 2.98
N TYR A 92 0.72 9.37 3.83
CA TYR A 92 0.36 9.35 5.24
C TYR A 92 1.12 10.41 6.03
N HIS A 93 0.41 11.10 6.93
CA HIS A 93 1.01 12.09 7.80
C HIS A 93 1.85 11.40 8.89
N GLN A 94 2.75 12.18 9.50
CA GLN A 94 3.39 11.82 10.76
C GLN A 94 3.04 12.85 11.82
N ARG A 95 2.97 12.41 13.07
CA ARG A 95 2.76 13.30 14.22
C ARG A 95 4.08 13.85 14.73
N CYS A 96 4.06 15.11 15.12
CA CYS A 96 5.20 15.72 15.80
C CYS A 96 5.50 14.95 17.09
N ARG A 97 6.76 14.56 17.30
CA ARG A 97 7.17 13.84 18.52
C ARG A 97 6.92 14.65 19.79
N LYS A 98 7.02 15.98 19.73
CA LYS A 98 6.86 16.87 20.89
C LYS A 98 5.39 17.11 21.24
N CYS A 99 4.60 17.66 20.32
CA CYS A 99 3.23 18.09 20.60
C CYS A 99 2.13 17.12 20.13
N LYS A 100 2.51 16.04 19.42
CA LYS A 100 1.60 15.02 18.84
C LYS A 100 0.60 15.53 17.78
N SER A 101 0.63 16.81 17.43
CA SER A 101 -0.12 17.36 16.30
C SER A 101 0.35 16.73 14.98
N LEU A 102 -0.57 16.61 14.02
CA LEU A 102 -0.24 16.16 12.66
C LEU A 102 0.75 17.14 12.02
N GLY A 103 1.78 16.59 11.39
CA GLY A 103 2.70 17.33 10.56
C GLY A 103 2.25 17.34 9.10
N GLU A 104 2.51 18.45 8.42
CA GLU A 104 2.29 18.60 6.99
C GLU A 104 3.45 17.98 6.21
N PRO A 105 3.20 17.04 5.27
CA PRO A 105 4.26 16.46 4.47
C PRO A 105 4.77 17.44 3.40
N THR A 106 6.09 17.59 3.32
CA THR A 106 6.81 18.18 2.19
C THR A 106 7.54 17.04 1.47
N LEU A 107 7.13 16.74 0.25
CA LEU A 107 7.66 15.60 -0.49
C LEU A 107 8.98 15.94 -1.16
N ASP A 108 9.80 14.90 -1.32
CA ASP A 108 10.76 14.84 -2.43
C ASP A 108 9.97 14.44 -3.68
N GLU A 109 9.75 15.40 -4.58
CA GLU A 109 8.88 15.23 -5.75
C GLU A 109 9.40 14.12 -6.67
N GLU A 110 10.71 14.09 -6.95
CA GLU A 110 11.33 13.05 -7.76
C GLU A 110 11.09 11.66 -7.16
N SER A 111 11.28 11.52 -5.84
CA SER A 111 11.02 10.27 -5.13
C SER A 111 9.55 9.83 -5.24
N TYR A 112 8.61 10.77 -5.18
CA TYR A 112 7.18 10.49 -5.37
C TYR A 112 6.89 10.04 -6.80
N ILE A 113 7.29 10.85 -7.79
CA ILE A 113 7.03 10.62 -9.21
C ILE A 113 7.60 9.27 -9.64
N ASP A 114 8.86 8.98 -9.29
CA ASP A 114 9.53 7.71 -9.56
C ASP A 114 8.77 6.53 -8.97
N ARG A 115 8.39 6.64 -7.70
CA ARG A 115 7.78 5.51 -7.00
C ARG A 115 6.41 5.18 -7.53
N VAL A 116 5.61 6.22 -7.81
CA VAL A 116 4.25 6.09 -8.33
C VAL A 116 4.29 5.56 -9.76
N SER A 117 5.05 6.21 -10.65
CA SER A 117 5.18 5.79 -12.05
C SER A 117 5.72 4.36 -12.17
N TYR A 118 6.80 4.02 -11.46
CA TYR A 118 7.36 2.67 -11.44
C TYR A 118 6.32 1.62 -11.05
N ARG A 119 5.43 1.93 -10.10
CA ARG A 119 4.42 0.97 -9.67
C ARG A 119 3.32 0.75 -10.70
N ILE A 120 2.87 1.82 -11.35
CA ILE A 120 1.91 1.73 -12.44
C ILE A 120 2.54 0.97 -13.63
N LYS A 121 3.78 1.30 -14.03
CA LYS A 121 4.55 0.56 -15.05
C LYS A 121 4.59 -0.95 -14.75
N LYS A 122 4.98 -1.32 -13.53
CA LYS A 122 5.05 -2.74 -13.11
C LYS A 122 3.69 -3.45 -13.13
N TRP A 123 2.60 -2.76 -12.79
CA TRP A 123 1.25 -3.34 -12.82
C TRP A 123 0.74 -3.58 -14.23
N ASN A 124 1.26 -2.86 -15.23
CA ASN A 124 0.92 -2.98 -16.64
C ASN A 124 1.95 -3.82 -17.43
N GLY A 125 2.83 -4.55 -16.72
CA GLY A 125 3.72 -5.53 -17.35
C GLY A 125 4.97 -4.94 -18.00
N VAL A 126 5.24 -3.65 -17.83
CA VAL A 126 6.48 -3.02 -18.30
C VAL A 126 7.66 -3.66 -17.56
N GLU A 127 8.65 -4.10 -18.33
CA GLU A 127 9.92 -4.59 -17.79
C GLU A 127 10.70 -3.41 -17.21
N MET A 128 11.07 -3.53 -15.93
CA MET A 128 11.75 -2.47 -15.19
C MET A 128 12.85 -3.09 -14.36
N ASP A 129 14.01 -2.43 -14.34
CA ASP A 129 15.08 -2.79 -13.44
C ASP A 129 14.62 -2.74 -11.99
N ILE A 130 15.29 -3.55 -11.15
CA ILE A 130 15.10 -3.45 -9.71
C ILE A 130 15.63 -2.08 -9.29
N PRO A 131 14.77 -1.22 -8.73
CA PRO A 131 15.19 0.12 -8.37
C PRO A 131 16.27 0.06 -7.31
N LYS A 132 17.27 0.92 -7.44
CA LYS A 132 18.35 1.03 -6.47
C LYS A 132 17.93 1.64 -5.13
N TRP A 133 16.65 1.99 -4.96
CA TRP A 133 16.06 2.50 -3.72
C TRP A 133 16.36 1.55 -2.55
N GLY A 134 17.47 1.80 -1.87
CA GLY A 134 18.11 0.83 -1.00
C GLY A 134 17.35 0.68 0.31
N ARG A 135 17.37 -0.52 0.90
CA ARG A 135 16.93 -0.70 2.31
C ARG A 135 17.69 0.23 3.27
N ASP A 136 18.90 0.62 2.90
CA ASP A 136 19.79 1.48 3.68
C ASP A 136 19.48 2.98 3.56
N GLU A 137 19.01 3.46 2.40
CA GLU A 137 18.63 4.88 2.19
C GLU A 137 17.45 5.28 3.08
N PHE A 138 16.56 4.32 3.33
CA PHE A 138 15.42 4.49 4.21
C PHE A 138 15.75 4.21 5.70
N LYS A 139 17.03 3.96 6.09
CA LYS A 139 17.45 3.91 7.50
C LYS A 139 17.43 5.33 8.09
N GLY A 140 16.23 5.77 8.45
CA GLY A 140 15.97 6.97 9.24
C GLY A 140 15.17 6.62 10.48
N PRO A 141 14.97 7.59 11.40
CA PRO A 141 14.26 7.39 12.66
C PRO A 141 12.75 7.30 12.43
N HIS A 142 12.31 6.32 11.63
CA HIS A 142 10.89 6.08 11.41
C HIS A 142 10.27 5.55 12.70
N GLU A 143 9.52 6.40 13.39
CA GLU A 143 8.91 6.06 14.67
C GLU A 143 7.44 5.64 14.44
N ARG A 144 7.19 4.32 14.47
CA ARG A 144 5.87 3.71 14.25
C ARG A 144 4.73 4.37 15.03
N ALA A 145 5.02 4.82 16.25
CA ALA A 145 4.04 5.47 17.13
C ALA A 145 3.52 6.81 16.59
N PHE A 146 4.27 7.44 15.68
CA PHE A 146 3.93 8.74 15.11
C PHE A 146 3.53 8.66 13.64
N CYS A 147 3.78 7.55 12.94
CA CYS A 147 3.36 7.39 11.55
C CYS A 147 1.90 6.94 11.44
N GLU A 148 1.07 7.73 10.75
CA GLU A 148 -0.33 7.38 10.50
C GLU A 148 -0.44 6.16 9.56
N GLY A 149 0.51 5.99 8.64
CA GLY A 149 0.59 4.78 7.79
C GLY A 149 0.86 3.51 8.61
N CYS A 150 1.74 3.56 9.63
CA CYS A 150 1.92 2.42 10.53
C CYS A 150 0.66 2.10 11.33
N LYS A 151 -0.04 3.12 11.82
CA LYS A 151 -1.28 2.95 12.59
C LYS A 151 -2.42 2.41 11.74
N ASP A 152 -2.45 2.75 10.46
CA ASP A 152 -3.42 2.28 9.47
C ASP A 152 -3.00 0.93 8.84
N GLY A 153 -1.82 0.39 9.18
CA GLY A 153 -1.32 -0.91 8.70
C GLY A 153 -0.63 -0.87 7.33
N HIS A 154 -0.41 0.31 6.76
CA HIS A 154 0.09 0.55 5.40
C HIS A 154 1.58 0.92 5.34
N CYS A 155 2.35 0.62 6.38
CA CYS A 155 3.79 0.82 6.39
C CYS A 155 4.50 -0.46 6.82
N ARG A 156 5.54 -0.88 6.10
CA ARG A 156 6.32 -2.11 6.35
C ARG A 156 6.99 -2.14 7.72
N GLU A 157 7.29 -0.98 8.29
CA GLU A 157 7.78 -0.93 9.67
C GLU A 157 6.67 -1.15 10.69
N GLY A 158 5.40 -1.01 10.31
CA GLY A 158 4.18 -1.31 11.08
C GLY A 158 3.78 -2.80 11.11
N SER A 159 4.23 -3.59 10.14
CA SER A 159 3.86 -5.01 10.03
C SER A 159 4.77 -5.87 10.91
N ASN A 160 4.48 -5.89 12.21
CA ASN A 160 4.91 -6.98 13.10
C ASN A 160 3.68 -7.67 13.69
N LYS A 161 2.77 -8.10 12.82
CA LYS A 161 1.90 -9.27 12.97
C LYS A 161 1.60 -9.78 11.56
N ALA A 162 2.15 -10.94 11.22
CA ALA A 162 1.69 -11.70 10.07
C ALA A 162 0.18 -11.95 10.24
N VAL A 163 -0.64 -11.39 9.36
CA VAL A 163 -2.00 -11.89 9.16
C VAL A 163 -1.85 -13.04 8.16
N PRO A 164 -2.18 -14.29 8.53
CA PRO A 164 -2.06 -15.41 7.60
C PRO A 164 -3.08 -15.19 6.48
N THR A 165 -2.57 -15.04 5.26
CA THR A 165 -3.39 -15.11 4.05
C THR A 165 -4.05 -16.48 4.02
N ARG A 166 -5.37 -16.52 4.18
CA ARG A 166 -6.15 -17.75 3.95
C ARG A 166 -5.97 -18.13 2.48
N ARG A 167 -5.14 -19.14 2.22
CA ARG A 167 -5.11 -19.84 0.94
C ARG A 167 -6.47 -20.49 0.76
N VAL A 168 -7.24 -20.04 -0.23
CA VAL A 168 -8.34 -20.82 -0.79
C VAL A 168 -7.69 -21.88 -1.67
N THR A 169 -7.52 -23.09 -1.14
CA THR A 169 -7.15 -24.25 -1.95
C THR A 169 -8.42 -24.80 -2.60
N ASN A 170 -8.55 -24.59 -3.91
CA ASN A 170 -9.49 -25.31 -4.74
C ASN A 170 -9.12 -26.80 -4.75
N ASN A 171 -9.95 -27.66 -4.17
CA ASN A 171 -9.85 -29.09 -4.35
C ASN A 171 -10.59 -29.51 -5.62
N ARG A 172 -9.82 -29.79 -6.67
CA ARG A 172 -10.22 -30.60 -7.83
C ARG A 172 -9.15 -31.68 -7.99
N GLY A 173 -9.52 -32.96 -7.87
CA GLY A 173 -8.59 -34.06 -8.13
C GLY A 173 -9.10 -35.41 -7.65
N LEU A 174 -9.59 -36.19 -8.61
CA LEU A 174 -9.96 -37.60 -8.57
C LEU A 174 -8.97 -38.47 -7.77
N LYS A 175 -9.50 -39.52 -7.12
CA LYS A 175 -8.81 -40.80 -7.00
C LYS A 175 -9.77 -41.96 -7.22
N GLU A 176 -9.53 -42.68 -8.30
CA GLU A 176 -9.92 -44.06 -8.54
C GLU A 176 -9.38 -44.96 -7.40
N ILE A 177 -10.16 -45.98 -7.02
CA ILE A 177 -9.65 -47.12 -6.25
C ILE A 177 -10.23 -48.40 -6.85
N THR A 178 -9.33 -49.22 -7.39
CA THR A 178 -9.57 -50.54 -7.97
C THR A 178 -9.48 -51.62 -6.90
N GLN A 179 -10.45 -52.55 -6.95
CA GLN A 179 -10.46 -53.99 -6.60
C GLN A 179 -9.67 -54.54 -5.40
N LYS A 180 -10.37 -55.34 -4.58
CA LYS A 180 -9.86 -56.61 -4.03
C LYS A 180 -10.95 -57.68 -4.07
N HIS A 181 -10.64 -58.78 -4.76
CA HIS A 181 -11.26 -60.11 -4.68
C HIS A 181 -10.80 -60.80 -3.39
N GLU A 182 -11.70 -61.51 -2.70
CA GLU A 182 -11.42 -62.77 -1.97
C GLU A 182 -12.69 -63.65 -1.98
N ASP A 183 -12.46 -64.96 -2.08
CA ASP A 183 -13.37 -66.04 -2.45
C ASP A 183 -14.35 -66.54 -1.36
N ALA A 184 -15.53 -66.99 -1.82
CA ALA A 184 -16.41 -68.14 -1.47
C ALA A 184 -16.29 -68.89 -0.09
N PRO A 185 -17.34 -69.61 0.40
CA PRO A 185 -18.32 -70.39 -0.39
C PRO A 185 -19.80 -70.38 0.07
N GLU A 186 -20.67 -70.92 -0.80
CA GLU A 186 -22.07 -71.29 -0.51
C GLU A 186 -22.19 -72.39 0.56
N PRO A 187 -23.39 -72.59 1.16
CA PRO A 187 -24.30 -73.59 0.58
C PRO A 187 -25.82 -73.26 0.67
N HIS A 188 -26.55 -73.70 -0.35
CA HIS A 188 -27.89 -74.34 -0.41
C HIS A 188 -29.10 -73.91 0.44
N ALA A 189 -30.27 -74.04 -0.23
CA ALA A 189 -31.67 -74.28 0.20
C ALA A 189 -32.60 -73.08 -0.09
N HIS A 190 -33.74 -73.18 -0.77
CA HIS A 190 -34.64 -74.28 -1.13
C HIS A 190 -35.38 -73.94 -2.44
#